data_AF-E6K3A9-F1
#
_entry.id   AF-E6K3A9-F1
#
_cell.length_a   1.000
_cell.length_b   1.000
_cell.length_c   1.000
_cell.angle_alpha   90.00
_cell.angle_beta   90.00
_cell.angle_gamma   90.00
#
_symmetry.space_group_name_H-M   'P 1'
#
loop_
_entity.id
_entity.type
_entity.pdbx_description
1 polymer ?
#
loop_
_entity_poly.entity_id
_entity_poly.type
_entity_poly.pdbx_seq_one_letter_code
_entity_poly.pdbx_strand_id
1 'polypeptide(L)'
;MMKRHLLSLFAVLMVCPVVGFAGEGEKNKLQAGAPHTGRLVSVGKGYSRTSVNTAVFRNNSLVTHGGEQYISYYDGDGYLTLGKRKLNEEAWQLHRTQYRGNVKDGHNVISMMLDGDGYLHVAFDHHGHRLNYCRSVAPGSLELGEKLPMTGIDEDNVTYPEFYTLKGGDLLFVYRSGRSGRGNLVMNRYSVATRKWERVQDVLIDGENARNAYWQLYVDERGTIHLSWVWRESWLVETNHDLCYARSVDNGKTWQKSTGEPYSLPIRLGNAEYACRIPQNSELINQTSMSADSHGHPYIATYWRDSDSGVPQYRLVWNDGRQWHCETVSSRHTPFTLKGGGTKMIPIARPRIVVDGRRVYYLFRDVERGSCVSMFYTRNVKRHEWQTADLTDFPVNAWEPTHDTELWKSRKRLHLFVQDTRQGDGERTVSVEPQPVYVLEVER
;
A
#
# COMPACT_ATOMS: atom_id res chain seq x y z
N MET A 1 -83.37 37.04 21.86
CA MET A 1 -83.83 37.86 20.72
C MET A 1 -83.03 37.43 19.49
N MET A 2 -83.57 36.51 18.69
CA MET A 2 -84.16 36.75 17.34
C MET A 2 -83.10 37.15 16.31
N LYS A 3 -82.72 36.23 15.39
CA LYS A 3 -83.29 35.99 14.03
C LYS A 3 -83.06 37.21 13.10
N ARG A 4 -82.70 37.13 11.82
CA ARG A 4 -82.45 36.10 10.78
C ARG A 4 -82.03 36.90 9.53
N HIS A 5 -81.29 36.29 8.60
CA HIS A 5 -81.51 36.22 7.12
C HIS A 5 -80.16 36.01 6.37
N LEU A 6 -79.94 34.83 5.77
CA LEU A 6 -80.21 34.42 4.36
C LEU A 6 -79.28 35.15 3.37
N LEU A 7 -78.44 34.51 2.54
CA LEU A 7 -78.78 33.54 1.48
C LEU A 7 -77.60 32.63 1.04
N SER A 8 -78.00 31.53 0.41
CA SER A 8 -77.31 30.40 -0.21
C SER A 8 -76.22 30.68 -1.27
N LEU A 9 -75.21 29.80 -1.35
CA LEU A 9 -74.81 29.15 -2.61
C LEU A 9 -74.08 27.82 -2.35
N PHE A 10 -74.51 26.78 -3.07
CA PHE A 10 -73.95 25.42 -3.10
C PHE A 10 -72.68 25.39 -3.97
N ALA A 11 -71.60 24.76 -3.49
CA ALA A 11 -70.67 24.00 -4.34
C ALA A 11 -69.81 23.06 -3.48
N VAL A 12 -69.83 21.78 -3.85
CA VAL A 12 -69.09 20.66 -3.26
C VAL A 12 -67.60 20.82 -3.56
N LEU A 13 -66.73 20.71 -2.55
CA LEU A 13 -65.31 20.41 -2.74
C LEU A 13 -64.86 19.32 -1.77
N MET A 14 -64.24 18.28 -2.33
CA MET A 14 -63.63 17.14 -1.66
C MET A 14 -62.65 17.58 -0.57
N VAL A 15 -62.73 16.93 0.59
CA VAL A 15 -61.69 16.98 1.63
C VAL A 15 -60.60 15.97 1.23
N CYS A 16 -59.51 16.46 0.65
CA CYS A 16 -58.22 15.76 0.65
C CYS A 16 -57.49 16.11 1.97
N PRO A 17 -56.97 15.14 2.73
CA PRO A 17 -56.16 15.44 3.90
C PRO A 17 -54.81 16.01 3.44
N VAL A 18 -54.43 17.13 4.06
CA VAL A 18 -53.14 17.80 3.90
C VAL A 18 -52.04 16.84 4.34
N VAL A 19 -51.25 16.36 3.38
CA VAL A 19 -49.95 15.72 3.63
C VAL A 19 -48.97 16.85 3.93
N GLY A 20 -48.61 17.00 5.21
CA GLY A 20 -47.51 17.85 5.62
C GLY A 20 -46.18 17.26 5.15
N PHE A 21 -45.53 17.94 4.21
CA PHE A 21 -44.13 17.71 3.87
C PHE A 21 -43.26 18.17 5.05
N ALA A 22 -42.77 17.23 5.85
CA ALA A 22 -41.62 17.43 6.71
C ALA A 22 -40.36 17.07 5.89
N GLY A 23 -39.54 18.08 5.64
CA GLY A 23 -38.34 18.00 4.81
C GLY A 23 -37.32 16.99 5.30
N GLU A 24 -36.73 16.31 4.33
CA GLU A 24 -35.50 15.54 4.44
C GLU A 24 -34.37 16.45 4.92
N GLY A 25 -33.72 16.06 6.01
CA GLY A 25 -32.60 16.83 6.53
C GLY A 25 -32.02 16.28 7.82
N GLU A 26 -31.76 14.97 7.90
CA GLU A 26 -30.86 14.41 8.93
C GLU A 26 -30.51 12.94 8.64
N LYS A 27 -29.65 12.69 7.64
CA LYS A 27 -28.94 11.41 7.49
C LYS A 27 -27.52 11.65 7.01
N ASN A 28 -26.64 11.99 7.94
CA ASN A 28 -25.22 11.59 7.97
C ASN A 28 -24.60 12.10 9.27
N LYS A 29 -25.05 11.56 10.40
CA LYS A 29 -24.17 11.52 11.58
C LYS A 29 -23.17 10.41 11.31
N LEU A 30 -21.91 10.80 11.06
CA LEU A 30 -20.76 9.92 11.13
C LEU A 30 -20.85 9.15 12.46
N GLN A 31 -21.24 7.88 12.42
CA GLN A 31 -21.00 7.00 13.55
C GLN A 31 -19.49 6.84 13.63
N ALA A 32 -18.89 7.47 14.64
CA ALA A 32 -17.59 7.02 15.13
C ALA A 32 -17.75 5.54 15.46
N GLY A 33 -17.17 4.66 14.63
CA GLY A 33 -17.17 3.24 14.89
C GLY A 33 -16.56 2.99 16.26
N ALA A 34 -17.15 2.07 17.03
CA ALA A 34 -16.50 1.55 18.23
C ALA A 34 -15.05 1.15 17.88
N PRO A 35 -14.07 1.36 18.78
CA PRO A 35 -12.69 0.97 18.51
C PRO A 35 -12.67 -0.50 18.10
N HIS A 36 -12.22 -0.78 16.88
CA HIS A 36 -11.89 -2.15 16.52
C HIS A 36 -10.66 -2.49 17.34
N THR A 37 -10.85 -3.34 18.34
CA THR A 37 -9.78 -3.76 19.23
C THR A 37 -8.75 -4.54 18.44
N GLY A 38 -7.49 -4.17 18.61
CA GLY A 38 -6.36 -4.92 18.08
C GLY A 38 -5.32 -5.06 19.17
N ARG A 39 -4.60 -6.18 19.18
CA ARG A 39 -3.53 -6.41 20.15
C ARG A 39 -2.24 -5.79 19.64
N LEU A 40 -1.65 -4.88 20.41
CA LEU A 40 -0.31 -4.35 20.14
C LEU A 40 0.74 -5.25 20.79
N VAL A 41 1.52 -5.94 19.95
CA VAL A 41 2.65 -6.75 20.41
C VAL A 41 3.92 -5.94 20.24
N SER A 42 4.55 -5.56 21.36
CA SER A 42 5.82 -4.83 21.36
C SER A 42 6.96 -5.67 20.79
N VAL A 43 7.78 -5.05 19.94
CA VAL A 43 8.96 -5.68 19.31
C VAL A 43 10.25 -5.15 19.93
N GLY A 44 10.50 -3.85 19.79
CA GLY A 44 11.74 -3.17 20.21
C GLY A 44 11.66 -1.69 19.85
N LYS A 45 12.71 -0.88 20.10
CA LYS A 45 12.73 0.53 19.69
C LYS A 45 13.38 0.70 18.32
N GLY A 46 12.72 1.42 17.43
CA GLY A 46 13.20 1.71 16.08
C GLY A 46 13.54 3.18 15.87
N TYR A 47 14.33 3.48 14.83
CA TYR A 47 14.56 4.85 14.38
C TYR A 47 13.25 5.56 14.02
N SER A 48 13.08 6.81 14.45
CA SER A 48 11.82 7.55 14.31
C SER A 48 11.95 8.97 13.77
N ARG A 49 13.16 9.39 13.36
CA ARG A 49 13.40 10.77 12.89
C ARG A 49 13.06 10.98 11.40
N THR A 50 12.81 9.89 10.67
CA THR A 50 12.28 9.82 9.31
C THR A 50 11.27 8.66 9.23
N SER A 51 10.53 8.55 8.13
CA SER A 51 9.57 7.44 7.90
C SER A 51 10.22 6.19 7.29
N VAL A 52 11.55 6.03 7.34
CA VAL A 52 12.28 4.94 6.65
C VAL A 52 11.84 3.53 7.08
N ASN A 53 11.37 3.36 8.32
CA ASN A 53 10.83 2.09 8.81
C ASN A 53 9.35 1.86 8.44
N THR A 54 8.65 2.90 8.00
CA THR A 54 7.18 2.94 7.92
C THR A 54 6.68 3.45 6.59
N ALA A 55 7.47 3.32 5.52
CA ALA A 55 7.03 3.67 4.17
C ALA A 55 6.14 2.57 3.59
N VAL A 56 5.12 2.95 2.82
CA VAL A 56 4.16 1.99 2.25
C VAL A 56 4.82 0.91 1.39
N PHE A 57 5.96 1.22 0.76
CA PHE A 57 6.64 0.38 -0.23
C PHE A 57 7.67 -0.59 0.35
N ARG A 58 7.68 -0.83 1.67
CA ARG A 58 8.43 -1.97 2.24
C ARG A 58 7.70 -3.28 1.90
N ASN A 59 8.33 -4.13 1.11
CA ASN A 59 7.76 -5.41 0.64
C ASN A 59 8.78 -6.55 0.92
N ASN A 60 8.85 -7.07 2.15
CA ASN A 60 8.02 -6.75 3.32
C ASN A 60 8.80 -6.16 4.49
N SER A 61 8.08 -5.50 5.41
CA SER A 61 8.57 -5.17 6.76
C SER A 61 8.33 -6.30 7.78
N LEU A 62 7.29 -7.10 7.54
CA LEU A 62 6.77 -8.18 8.38
C LEU A 62 6.33 -9.34 7.46
N VAL A 63 6.73 -10.58 7.75
CA VAL A 63 6.37 -11.75 6.94
C VAL A 63 6.32 -13.02 7.77
N THR A 64 5.31 -13.86 7.53
CA THR A 64 5.16 -15.17 8.16
C THR A 64 5.63 -16.31 7.26
N HIS A 65 6.38 -17.25 7.83
CA HIS A 65 6.77 -18.51 7.20
C HIS A 65 6.79 -19.64 8.23
N GLY A 66 6.24 -20.82 7.90
CA GLY A 66 6.36 -22.01 8.75
C GLY A 66 5.78 -21.90 10.18
N GLY A 67 4.96 -20.89 10.47
CA GLY A 67 4.42 -20.63 11.81
C GLY A 67 5.25 -19.64 12.65
N GLU A 68 6.37 -19.15 12.13
CA GLU A 68 7.11 -18.02 12.68
C GLU A 68 6.79 -16.75 11.89
N GLN A 69 6.80 -15.60 12.58
CA GLN A 69 6.68 -14.28 11.98
C GLN A 69 8.01 -13.56 12.14
N TYR A 70 8.51 -13.00 11.04
CA TYR A 70 9.76 -12.30 10.93
C TYR A 70 9.53 -10.81 10.69
N ILE A 71 10.38 -9.96 11.24
CA ILE A 71 10.30 -8.50 11.14
C ILE A 71 11.68 -7.90 10.86
N SER A 72 11.71 -6.77 10.14
CA SER A 72 12.94 -5.96 9.98
C SER A 72 12.66 -4.49 10.21
N TYR A 73 13.63 -3.80 10.79
CA TYR A 73 13.61 -2.35 10.97
C TYR A 73 15.02 -1.83 11.26
N TYR A 74 15.26 -0.54 11.07
CA TYR A 74 16.42 0.13 11.62
C TYR A 74 16.18 0.50 13.08
N ASP A 75 17.10 0.13 13.95
CA ASP A 75 17.07 0.55 15.36
C ASP A 75 17.45 2.04 15.51
N GLY A 76 17.44 2.55 16.74
CA GLY A 76 17.75 3.96 17.03
C GLY A 76 19.13 4.44 16.54
N ASP A 77 20.09 3.52 16.40
CA ASP A 77 21.44 3.81 15.93
C ASP A 77 21.56 3.67 14.40
N GLY A 78 20.51 3.23 13.71
CA GLY A 78 20.45 3.01 12.28
C GLY A 78 20.94 1.64 11.81
N TYR A 79 21.13 0.68 12.73
CA TYR A 79 21.49 -0.69 12.37
C TYR A 79 20.27 -1.46 11.91
N LEU A 80 20.42 -2.22 10.82
CA LEU A 80 19.43 -3.20 10.39
C LEU A 80 19.27 -4.24 11.50
N THR A 81 18.08 -4.30 12.06
CA THR A 81 17.67 -5.25 13.11
C THR A 81 16.64 -6.20 12.52
N LEU A 82 16.91 -7.48 12.70
CA LEU A 82 16.01 -8.56 12.32
C LEU A 82 15.40 -9.17 13.57
N GLY A 83 14.15 -9.59 13.48
CA GLY A 83 13.49 -10.26 14.58
C GLY A 83 12.63 -11.42 14.09
N LYS A 84 12.42 -12.40 14.96
CA LYS A 84 11.39 -13.42 14.75
C LYS A 84 10.69 -13.80 16.05
N ARG A 85 9.46 -14.26 15.92
CA ARG A 85 8.68 -14.89 16.99
C ARG A 85 7.88 -16.05 16.43
N LYS A 86 7.45 -16.97 17.28
CA LYS A 86 6.36 -17.89 16.92
C LYS A 86 5.05 -17.11 16.85
N LEU A 87 4.19 -17.46 15.90
CA LEU A 87 2.85 -16.89 15.84
C LEU A 87 2.09 -17.17 17.14
N ASN A 88 1.38 -16.16 17.63
CA ASN A 88 0.63 -16.14 18.91
C ASN A 88 1.48 -16.01 20.18
N GLU A 89 2.81 -16.03 20.07
CA GLU A 89 3.69 -15.63 21.16
C GLU A 89 3.98 -14.13 21.07
N GLU A 90 4.30 -13.50 22.19
CA GLU A 90 4.70 -12.08 22.22
C GLU A 90 6.21 -11.88 22.18
N ALA A 91 6.97 -12.89 22.63
CA ALA A 91 8.41 -12.80 22.77
C ALA A 91 9.10 -12.79 21.40
N TRP A 92 9.87 -11.74 21.15
CA TRP A 92 10.71 -11.62 19.96
C TRP A 92 12.15 -11.99 20.28
N GLN A 93 12.73 -12.86 19.45
CA GLN A 93 14.18 -12.95 19.30
C GLN A 93 14.62 -11.82 18.37
N LEU A 94 15.49 -10.94 18.83
CA LEU A 94 16.03 -9.84 18.03
C LEU A 94 17.53 -10.03 17.79
N HIS A 95 17.98 -9.66 16.60
CA HIS A 95 19.38 -9.69 16.20
C HIS A 95 19.72 -8.39 15.46
N ARG A 96 20.57 -7.56 16.07
CA ARG A 96 21.22 -6.43 15.40
C ARG A 96 22.28 -7.00 14.46
N THR A 97 22.13 -6.76 13.16
CA THR A 97 23.09 -7.23 12.15
C THR A 97 24.34 -6.37 12.13
N GLN A 98 25.34 -6.79 11.35
CA GLN A 98 26.54 -6.01 11.05
C GLN A 98 26.29 -4.79 10.15
N TYR A 99 25.08 -4.63 9.62
CA TYR A 99 24.77 -3.61 8.61
C TYR A 99 24.06 -2.39 9.19
N ARG A 100 24.46 -1.22 8.70
CA ARG A 100 23.88 0.08 9.03
C ARG A 100 23.40 0.76 7.76
N GLY A 101 22.22 1.39 7.81
CA GLY A 101 21.67 2.14 6.69
C GLY A 101 21.72 3.66 6.89
N ASN A 102 21.57 4.41 5.81
CA ASN A 102 21.36 5.86 5.83
C ASN A 102 19.91 6.19 6.20
N VAL A 103 19.57 6.02 7.47
CA VAL A 103 18.22 6.27 8.02
C VAL A 103 17.74 7.73 7.93
N LYS A 104 18.61 8.66 7.55
CA LYS A 104 18.23 10.07 7.32
C LYS A 104 17.47 10.26 6.00
N ASP A 105 17.53 9.28 5.11
CA ASP A 105 16.79 9.27 3.86
C ASP A 105 15.60 8.29 3.96
N GLY A 106 14.39 8.79 3.76
CA GLY A 106 13.16 7.99 3.83
C GLY A 106 13.02 6.95 2.71
N HIS A 107 13.83 7.05 1.65
CA HIS A 107 13.85 6.08 0.54
C HIS A 107 14.65 4.82 0.87
N ASN A 108 15.59 4.89 1.82
CA ASN A 108 16.59 3.86 2.15
C ASN A 108 16.01 2.72 2.99
N VAL A 109 14.79 2.30 2.66
CA VAL A 109 14.00 1.30 3.39
C VAL A 109 14.63 -0.08 3.38
N ILE A 110 14.07 -0.98 4.20
CA ILE A 110 14.38 -2.41 4.21
C ILE A 110 13.19 -3.19 3.66
N SER A 111 13.46 -4.11 2.75
CA SER A 111 12.51 -5.14 2.29
C SER A 111 13.10 -6.52 2.56
N MET A 112 12.25 -7.43 3.06
CA MET A 112 12.63 -8.81 3.36
C MET A 112 11.56 -9.82 2.93
N MET A 113 11.98 -11.07 2.70
CA MET A 113 11.11 -12.20 2.38
C MET A 113 11.79 -13.52 2.73
N LEU A 114 11.00 -14.56 3.01
CA LEU A 114 11.52 -15.92 3.17
C LEU A 114 11.25 -16.74 1.90
N ASP A 115 12.25 -17.48 1.44
CA ASP A 115 12.12 -18.46 0.36
C ASP A 115 11.46 -19.77 0.85
N GLY A 116 11.23 -20.71 -0.07
CA GLY A 116 10.62 -22.01 0.22
C GLY A 116 11.45 -22.92 1.13
N ASP A 117 12.78 -22.72 1.16
CA ASP A 117 13.71 -23.44 2.03
C ASP A 117 13.82 -22.76 3.42
N GLY A 118 13.12 -21.63 3.62
CA GLY A 118 13.10 -20.88 4.87
C GLY A 118 14.29 -19.94 5.06
N TYR A 119 15.08 -19.66 4.01
CA TYR A 119 16.12 -18.63 4.09
C TYR A 119 15.51 -17.23 4.03
N LEU A 120 16.01 -16.34 4.87
CA LEU A 120 15.62 -14.94 4.86
C LEU A 120 16.46 -14.18 3.84
N HIS A 121 15.79 -13.50 2.91
CA HIS A 121 16.38 -12.60 1.92
C HIS A 121 16.10 -11.16 2.35
N VAL A 122 17.12 -10.30 2.33
CA VAL A 122 17.00 -8.90 2.76
C VAL A 122 17.73 -7.97 1.79
N ALA A 123 17.07 -6.90 1.39
CA ALA A 123 17.65 -5.82 0.59
C ALA A 123 17.30 -4.47 1.22
N PHE A 124 18.27 -3.56 1.29
CA PHE A 124 18.15 -2.36 2.12
C PHE A 124 19.05 -1.20 1.69
N ASP A 125 18.71 0.01 2.15
CA ASP A 125 19.59 1.18 2.07
C ASP A 125 19.91 1.66 0.65
N HIS A 126 18.85 1.87 -0.17
CA HIS A 126 18.99 2.27 -1.56
C HIS A 126 18.23 3.56 -1.89
N HIS A 127 18.96 4.55 -2.39
CA HIS A 127 18.41 5.68 -3.15
C HIS A 127 19.36 6.03 -4.30
N GLY A 128 19.37 5.18 -5.33
CA GLY A 128 20.31 5.25 -6.45
C GLY A 128 21.71 4.72 -6.11
N HIS A 129 21.79 3.62 -5.36
CA HIS A 129 23.04 3.04 -4.86
C HIS A 129 23.24 1.61 -5.36
N ARG A 130 24.45 1.08 -5.20
CA ARG A 130 24.73 -0.33 -5.46
C ARG A 130 23.86 -1.24 -4.58
N LEU A 131 23.47 -2.38 -5.13
CA LEU A 131 22.65 -3.38 -4.46
C LEU A 131 23.31 -3.87 -3.16
N ASN A 132 22.76 -3.46 -2.02
CA ASN A 132 22.88 -4.20 -0.77
C ASN A 132 21.79 -5.30 -0.72
N TYR A 133 22.20 -6.55 -0.94
CA TYR A 133 21.36 -7.73 -0.79
C TYR A 133 22.11 -8.78 0.01
N CYS A 134 21.45 -9.41 0.97
CA CYS A 134 22.01 -10.48 1.82
C CYS A 134 21.00 -11.62 1.94
N ARG A 135 21.51 -12.81 2.29
CA ARG A 135 20.69 -13.96 2.68
C ARG A 135 21.12 -14.44 4.06
N SER A 136 20.20 -15.00 4.83
CA SER A 136 20.54 -15.66 6.09
C SER A 136 21.54 -16.79 5.87
N VAL A 137 22.37 -17.04 6.88
CA VAL A 137 23.39 -18.12 6.85
C VAL A 137 22.79 -19.52 6.92
N ALA A 138 21.55 -19.65 7.42
CA ALA A 138 20.79 -20.88 7.52
C ALA A 138 19.28 -20.60 7.46
N PRO A 139 18.43 -21.61 7.18
CA PRO A 139 16.98 -21.50 7.28
C PRO A 139 16.55 -21.00 8.66
N GLY A 140 15.66 -20.01 8.67
CA GLY A 140 15.12 -19.37 9.87
C GLY A 140 16.13 -18.65 10.77
N SER A 141 17.37 -18.47 10.33
CA SER A 141 18.37 -17.68 11.05
C SER A 141 18.15 -16.18 10.85
N LEU A 142 18.40 -15.40 11.90
CA LEU A 142 18.45 -13.94 11.84
C LEU A 142 19.85 -13.41 11.48
N GLU A 143 20.86 -14.27 11.45
CA GLU A 143 22.23 -13.91 11.06
C GLU A 143 22.35 -13.87 9.53
N LEU A 144 22.82 -12.74 9.02
CA LEU A 144 23.03 -12.50 7.59
C LEU A 144 24.49 -12.75 7.21
N GLY A 145 24.70 -13.40 6.07
CA GLY A 145 26.02 -13.46 5.44
C GLY A 145 26.42 -12.12 4.79
N GLU A 146 27.51 -12.15 4.02
CA GLU A 146 28.01 -10.99 3.28
C GLU A 146 27.01 -10.45 2.24
N LYS A 147 27.23 -9.21 1.79
CA LYS A 147 26.48 -8.63 0.66
C LYS A 147 26.80 -9.40 -0.63
N LEU A 148 25.76 -9.81 -1.34
CA LEU A 148 25.85 -10.60 -2.56
C LEU A 148 25.25 -9.83 -3.75
N PRO A 149 25.75 -10.03 -4.98
CA PRO A 149 24.99 -9.67 -6.18
C PRO A 149 23.78 -10.61 -6.33
N MET A 150 22.81 -10.22 -7.16
CA MET A 150 21.80 -11.15 -7.65
C MET A 150 22.26 -11.76 -8.97
N THR A 151 22.21 -10.97 -10.04
CA THR A 151 22.72 -11.32 -11.38
C THR A 151 24.06 -10.64 -11.69
N GLY A 152 24.39 -9.56 -10.95
CA GLY A 152 25.54 -8.70 -11.23
C GLY A 152 25.35 -7.73 -12.40
N ILE A 153 24.12 -7.62 -12.94
CA ILE A 153 23.78 -6.79 -14.10
C ILE A 153 22.77 -5.72 -13.65
N ASP A 154 23.01 -4.44 -13.94
CA ASP A 154 22.14 -3.31 -13.54
C ASP A 154 21.89 -3.19 -12.03
N GLU A 155 22.91 -3.49 -11.22
CA GLU A 155 22.82 -3.51 -9.75
C GLU A 155 23.51 -2.32 -9.08
N ASP A 156 24.04 -1.35 -9.84
CA ASP A 156 24.81 -0.22 -9.30
C ASP A 156 23.95 1.02 -8.96
N ASN A 157 22.68 1.04 -9.36
CA ASN A 157 21.79 2.20 -9.21
C ASN A 157 20.36 1.77 -8.85
N VAL A 158 20.25 1.09 -7.71
CA VAL A 158 19.02 0.52 -7.16
C VAL A 158 18.28 1.56 -6.32
N THR A 159 16.95 1.55 -6.39
CA THR A 159 16.03 2.17 -5.44
C THR A 159 14.79 1.27 -5.30
N TYR A 160 14.12 1.31 -4.15
CA TYR A 160 12.86 0.59 -3.89
C TYR A 160 12.96 -0.93 -4.10
N PRO A 161 13.75 -1.64 -3.28
CA PRO A 161 13.80 -3.10 -3.35
C PRO A 161 12.48 -3.70 -2.90
N GLU A 162 11.94 -4.68 -3.63
CA GLU A 162 10.68 -5.35 -3.30
C GLU A 162 10.79 -6.85 -3.55
N PHE A 163 10.39 -7.67 -2.59
CA PHE A 163 10.33 -9.13 -2.71
C PHE A 163 8.88 -9.63 -2.74
N TYR A 164 8.66 -10.72 -3.47
CA TYR A 164 7.38 -11.43 -3.50
C TYR A 164 7.60 -12.94 -3.55
N THR A 165 6.86 -13.72 -2.77
CA THR A 165 6.89 -15.18 -2.86
C THR A 165 6.13 -15.65 -4.10
N LEU A 166 6.76 -16.51 -4.90
CA LEU A 166 6.17 -17.20 -6.03
C LEU A 166 5.74 -18.62 -5.64
N LYS A 167 4.92 -19.24 -6.48
CA LYS A 167 4.51 -20.64 -6.29
C LYS A 167 5.73 -21.55 -6.28
N GLY A 168 5.76 -22.48 -5.32
CA GLY A 168 6.88 -23.40 -5.12
C GLY A 168 8.01 -22.86 -4.24
N GLY A 169 7.87 -21.64 -3.71
CA GLY A 169 8.83 -21.05 -2.75
C GLY A 169 9.95 -20.22 -3.38
N ASP A 170 10.01 -20.15 -4.71
CA ASP A 170 10.83 -19.19 -5.43
C ASP A 170 10.47 -17.74 -5.05
N LEU A 171 11.39 -16.82 -5.26
CA LEU A 171 11.15 -15.40 -4.99
C LEU A 171 11.20 -14.59 -6.28
N LEU A 172 10.36 -13.56 -6.35
CA LEU A 172 10.50 -12.45 -7.27
C LEU A 172 11.20 -11.30 -6.55
N PHE A 173 12.09 -10.60 -7.23
CA PHE A 173 12.66 -9.34 -6.77
C PHE A 173 12.47 -8.28 -7.84
N VAL A 174 11.91 -7.14 -7.43
CA VAL A 174 11.69 -5.99 -8.29
C VAL A 174 12.40 -4.79 -7.69
N TYR A 175 13.02 -3.98 -8.53
CA TYR A 175 13.62 -2.73 -8.12
C TYR A 175 13.57 -1.70 -9.24
N ARG A 176 13.68 -0.43 -8.85
CA ARG A 176 13.88 0.67 -9.79
C ARG A 176 15.36 0.82 -10.07
N SER A 177 15.76 0.59 -11.31
CA SER A 177 17.12 0.89 -11.78
C SER A 177 17.17 2.29 -12.41
N GLY A 178 18.16 3.09 -12.04
CA GLY A 178 18.40 4.41 -12.61
C GLY A 178 17.80 5.58 -11.83
N ARG A 179 18.14 6.81 -12.27
CA ARG A 179 17.74 8.06 -11.62
C ARG A 179 16.33 8.53 -12.02
N SER A 180 15.78 9.49 -11.29
CA SER A 180 14.54 10.19 -11.67
C SER A 180 14.64 10.73 -13.11
N GLY A 181 13.63 10.47 -13.94
CA GLY A 181 13.63 10.75 -15.39
C GLY A 181 13.92 9.55 -16.29
N ARG A 182 14.54 8.48 -15.76
CA ARG A 182 14.91 7.26 -16.51
C ARG A 182 14.77 5.98 -15.67
N GLY A 183 13.96 6.01 -14.61
CA GLY A 183 13.84 4.86 -13.72
C GLY A 183 13.09 3.73 -14.41
N ASN A 184 13.76 2.58 -14.52
CA ASN A 184 13.28 1.39 -15.20
C ASN A 184 12.93 0.31 -14.17
N LEU A 185 11.84 -0.44 -14.42
CA LEU A 185 11.46 -1.59 -13.60
C LEU A 185 12.31 -2.78 -14.04
N VAL A 186 13.20 -3.24 -13.15
CA VAL A 186 13.95 -4.50 -13.33
C VAL A 186 13.32 -5.58 -12.48
N MET A 187 13.16 -6.77 -13.06
CA MET A 187 12.56 -7.93 -12.40
C MET A 187 13.48 -9.14 -12.49
N ASN A 188 13.81 -9.70 -11.33
CA ASN A 188 14.60 -10.92 -11.18
C ASN A 188 13.75 -12.02 -10.50
N ARG A 189 14.11 -13.28 -10.72
CA ARG A 189 13.56 -14.44 -10.01
C ARG A 189 14.68 -15.22 -9.35
N TYR A 190 14.51 -15.57 -8.09
CA TYR A 190 15.33 -16.53 -7.39
C TYR A 190 14.72 -17.92 -7.51
N SER A 191 15.50 -18.87 -8.01
CA SER A 191 15.12 -20.27 -7.95
C SER A 191 15.67 -20.91 -6.68
N VAL A 192 14.80 -21.45 -5.83
CA VAL A 192 15.20 -22.20 -4.63
C VAL A 192 16.00 -23.44 -5.03
N ALA A 193 15.58 -24.12 -6.08
CA ALA A 193 16.21 -25.36 -6.56
C ALA A 193 17.67 -25.17 -6.97
N THR A 194 18.00 -24.05 -7.63
CA THR A 194 19.37 -23.76 -8.08
C THR A 194 20.12 -22.78 -7.17
N ARG A 195 19.41 -22.14 -6.24
CA ARG A 195 19.89 -21.08 -5.34
C ARG A 195 20.52 -19.90 -6.08
N LYS A 196 19.95 -19.53 -7.23
CA LYS A 196 20.44 -18.45 -8.10
C LYS A 196 19.34 -17.48 -8.47
N TRP A 197 19.74 -16.23 -8.66
CA TRP A 197 18.91 -15.20 -9.27
C TRP A 197 19.10 -15.19 -10.79
N GLU A 198 18.01 -15.00 -11.52
CA GLU A 198 17.97 -14.85 -12.96
C GLU A 198 17.13 -13.62 -13.33
N ARG A 199 17.53 -12.91 -14.38
CA ARG A 199 16.77 -11.79 -14.95
C ARG A 199 15.51 -12.33 -15.62
N VAL A 200 14.35 -11.75 -15.29
CA VAL A 200 13.05 -12.08 -15.91
C VAL A 200 12.65 -11.01 -16.91
N GLN A 201 12.73 -9.73 -16.53
CA GLN A 201 12.46 -8.60 -17.42
C GLN A 201 13.52 -7.51 -17.22
N ASP A 202 14.18 -7.14 -18.31
CA ASP A 202 15.06 -5.97 -18.35
C ASP A 202 14.26 -4.68 -18.42
N VAL A 203 13.27 -4.60 -19.33
CA VAL A 203 12.44 -3.41 -19.56
C VAL A 203 10.98 -3.87 -19.70
N LEU A 204 10.24 -3.86 -18.59
CA LEU A 204 8.82 -4.24 -18.62
C LEU A 204 7.91 -3.04 -18.97
N ILE A 205 8.14 -1.90 -18.30
CA ILE A 205 7.45 -0.64 -18.53
C ILE A 205 8.44 0.34 -19.15
N ASP A 206 8.14 0.82 -20.35
CA ASP A 206 8.98 1.74 -21.10
C ASP A 206 8.34 3.13 -21.13
N GLY A 207 9.01 4.07 -20.47
CA GLY A 207 8.65 5.48 -20.47
C GLY A 207 9.09 6.25 -21.73
N GLU A 208 9.72 5.56 -22.69
CA GLU A 208 10.11 6.09 -24.00
C GLU A 208 11.04 7.31 -23.91
N ASN A 209 11.85 7.40 -22.85
CA ASN A 209 12.65 8.56 -22.47
C ASN A 209 11.84 9.87 -22.27
N ALA A 210 10.51 9.79 -22.21
CA ALA A 210 9.62 10.93 -22.06
C ALA A 210 9.01 11.01 -20.66
N ARG A 211 8.80 9.88 -20.00
CA ARG A 211 8.09 9.78 -18.71
C ARG A 211 8.67 8.72 -17.79
N ASN A 212 8.25 8.77 -16.53
CA ASN A 212 8.56 7.77 -15.52
C ASN A 212 7.31 6.93 -15.23
N ALA A 213 7.53 5.70 -14.75
CA ALA A 213 6.51 4.90 -14.10
C ALA A 213 6.82 4.75 -12.61
N TYR A 214 5.76 4.64 -11.81
CA TYR A 214 5.84 4.26 -10.41
C TYR A 214 4.82 3.16 -10.14
N TRP A 215 5.31 2.00 -9.75
CA TRP A 215 4.55 0.78 -9.70
C TRP A 215 4.33 0.27 -8.28
N GLN A 216 3.44 -0.71 -8.20
CA GLN A 216 3.28 -1.63 -7.09
C GLN A 216 2.90 -3.00 -7.66
N LEU A 217 3.26 -4.08 -6.94
CA LEU A 217 2.91 -5.44 -7.33
C LEU A 217 2.25 -6.21 -6.20
N TYR A 218 1.62 -7.32 -6.56
CA TYR A 218 1.14 -8.34 -5.64
C TYR A 218 1.13 -9.69 -6.33
N VAL A 219 1.62 -10.74 -5.65
CA VAL A 219 1.45 -12.12 -6.11
C VAL A 219 0.25 -12.72 -5.40
N ASP A 220 -0.78 -13.10 -6.16
CA ASP A 220 -2.02 -13.66 -5.60
C ASP A 220 -1.85 -15.10 -5.08
N GLU A 221 -2.90 -15.63 -4.46
CA GLU A 221 -2.93 -17.01 -3.93
C GLU A 221 -2.83 -18.09 -5.03
N ARG A 222 -3.00 -17.70 -6.30
CA ARG A 222 -2.91 -18.58 -7.47
C ARG A 222 -1.51 -18.53 -8.10
N GLY A 223 -0.63 -17.62 -7.65
CA GLY A 223 0.70 -17.37 -8.19
C GLY A 223 0.74 -16.38 -9.35
N THR A 224 -0.36 -15.67 -9.63
CA THR A 224 -0.40 -14.60 -10.62
C THR A 224 0.35 -13.38 -10.09
N ILE A 225 1.29 -12.84 -10.86
CA ILE A 225 1.91 -11.55 -10.58
C ILE A 225 0.99 -10.47 -11.12
N HIS A 226 0.49 -9.61 -10.26
CA HIS A 226 -0.24 -8.41 -10.62
C HIS A 226 0.69 -7.19 -10.55
N LEU A 227 0.56 -6.29 -11.52
CA LEU A 227 1.33 -5.05 -11.61
C LEU A 227 0.37 -3.91 -11.91
N SER A 228 0.49 -2.81 -11.17
CA SER A 228 -0.16 -1.56 -11.52
C SER A 228 0.79 -0.39 -11.33
N TRP A 229 0.59 0.68 -12.08
CA TRP A 229 1.46 1.86 -12.02
C TRP A 229 0.74 3.13 -12.42
N VAL A 230 1.31 4.26 -12.02
CA VAL A 230 0.98 5.59 -12.53
C VAL A 230 2.11 6.09 -13.43
N TRP A 231 1.78 6.91 -14.41
CA TRP A 231 2.76 7.65 -15.21
C TRP A 231 3.12 8.97 -14.54
N ARG A 232 4.33 9.49 -14.79
CA ARG A 232 4.74 10.85 -14.41
C ARG A 232 5.56 11.48 -15.52
N GLU A 233 5.08 12.59 -16.07
CA GLU A 233 5.70 13.26 -17.23
C GLU A 233 6.97 14.06 -16.88
N SER A 234 7.18 14.45 -15.62
CA SER A 234 8.38 15.20 -15.21
C SER A 234 8.90 14.79 -13.84
N TRP A 235 9.83 15.54 -13.25
CA TRP A 235 10.27 15.33 -11.86
C TRP A 235 9.23 15.78 -10.83
N LEU A 236 8.29 16.65 -11.24
CA LEU A 236 7.23 17.20 -10.40
C LEU A 236 6.11 16.19 -10.15
N VAL A 237 5.67 16.05 -8.89
CA VAL A 237 4.67 15.05 -8.51
C VAL A 237 3.28 15.32 -9.11
N GLU A 238 2.93 16.58 -9.34
CA GLU A 238 1.66 16.96 -9.96
C GLU A 238 1.52 16.51 -11.42
N THR A 239 2.61 16.06 -12.03
CA THR A 239 2.58 15.45 -13.37
C THR A 239 2.29 13.95 -13.33
N ASN A 240 1.97 13.39 -12.16
CA ASN A 240 1.40 12.04 -12.06
C ASN A 240 0.05 12.00 -12.80
N HIS A 241 -0.18 10.97 -13.62
CA HIS A 241 -1.46 10.71 -14.26
C HIS A 241 -1.69 9.23 -14.52
N ASP A 242 -2.97 8.91 -14.69
CA ASP A 242 -3.52 7.61 -15.02
C ASP A 242 -3.18 6.49 -14.00
N LEU A 243 -3.94 5.40 -14.08
CA LEU A 243 -3.65 4.17 -13.35
C LEU A 243 -3.73 3.00 -14.33
N CYS A 244 -2.60 2.36 -14.56
CA CYS A 244 -2.44 1.27 -15.52
C CYS A 244 -2.30 -0.09 -14.83
N TYR A 245 -2.51 -1.17 -15.58
CA TYR A 245 -2.48 -2.53 -15.05
C TYR A 245 -1.91 -3.55 -16.05
N ALA A 246 -1.25 -4.58 -15.53
CA ALA A 246 -0.87 -5.80 -16.24
C ALA A 246 -0.81 -6.98 -15.27
N ARG A 247 -0.86 -8.21 -15.78
CA ARG A 247 -0.61 -9.41 -14.98
C ARG A 247 0.19 -10.46 -15.74
N SER A 248 0.87 -11.33 -15.00
CA SER A 248 1.58 -12.49 -15.53
C SER A 248 1.20 -13.75 -14.76
N VAL A 249 0.96 -14.84 -15.49
CA VAL A 249 0.59 -16.16 -14.93
C VAL A 249 1.72 -17.18 -15.02
N ASP A 250 2.90 -16.76 -15.51
CA ASP A 250 4.05 -17.62 -15.81
C ASP A 250 5.36 -17.08 -15.19
N ASN A 251 5.23 -16.52 -13.98
CA ASN A 251 6.33 -15.94 -13.19
C ASN A 251 7.05 -14.78 -13.90
N GLY A 252 6.32 -13.96 -14.65
CA GLY A 252 6.79 -12.69 -15.20
C GLY A 252 7.33 -12.79 -16.63
N LYS A 253 7.28 -13.96 -17.28
CA LYS A 253 7.80 -14.17 -18.63
C LYS A 253 6.93 -13.52 -19.69
N THR A 254 5.62 -13.73 -19.60
CA THR A 254 4.63 -13.09 -20.47
C THR A 254 3.63 -12.28 -19.64
N TRP A 255 3.07 -11.24 -20.26
CA TRP A 255 2.17 -10.30 -19.61
C TRP A 255 0.89 -10.16 -20.42
N GLN A 256 -0.22 -9.95 -19.72
CA GLN A 256 -1.54 -9.78 -20.31
C GLN A 256 -2.36 -8.72 -19.57
N LYS A 257 -3.35 -8.16 -20.26
CA LYS A 257 -4.38 -7.29 -19.69
C LYS A 257 -5.31 -8.06 -18.75
N SER A 258 -6.18 -7.36 -18.03
CA SER A 258 -7.26 -7.98 -17.24
C SER A 258 -8.21 -8.82 -18.11
N THR A 259 -8.39 -8.44 -19.37
CA THR A 259 -9.18 -9.15 -20.39
C THR A 259 -8.55 -10.46 -20.87
N GLY A 260 -7.27 -10.70 -20.56
CA GLY A 260 -6.50 -11.84 -21.07
C GLY A 260 -5.82 -11.57 -22.42
N GLU A 261 -5.99 -10.40 -23.01
CA GLU A 261 -5.22 -9.99 -24.20
C GLU A 261 -3.72 -9.91 -23.86
N PRO A 262 -2.83 -10.62 -24.60
CA PRO A 262 -1.40 -10.59 -24.35
C PRO A 262 -0.79 -9.23 -24.74
N TYR A 263 0.19 -8.78 -23.97
CA TYR A 263 0.99 -7.60 -24.30
C TYR A 263 2.08 -7.92 -25.33
N SER A 264 2.27 -7.01 -26.28
CA SER A 264 3.54 -6.86 -26.98
C SER A 264 4.44 -5.96 -26.13
N LEU A 265 5.49 -6.52 -25.56
CA LEU A 265 6.42 -5.81 -24.67
C LEU A 265 7.41 -4.92 -25.45
N PRO A 266 7.90 -3.81 -24.85
CA PRO A 266 7.55 -3.33 -23.51
C PRO A 266 6.17 -2.66 -23.45
N ILE A 267 5.64 -2.48 -22.23
CA ILE A 267 4.39 -1.75 -22.01
C ILE A 267 4.67 -0.25 -22.00
N ARG A 268 3.98 0.49 -22.86
CA ARG A 268 4.15 1.93 -23.13
C ARG A 268 2.82 2.65 -22.96
N LEU A 269 2.84 3.99 -23.01
CA LEU A 269 1.63 4.81 -22.93
C LEU A 269 0.56 4.39 -23.97
N GLY A 270 0.99 4.04 -25.19
CA GLY A 270 0.11 3.71 -26.31
C GLY A 270 -0.55 2.33 -26.26
N ASN A 271 -0.01 1.36 -25.51
CA ASN A 271 -0.55 -0.01 -25.46
C ASN A 271 -1.02 -0.44 -24.05
N ALA A 272 -0.70 0.32 -23.00
CA ALA A 272 -1.10 0.04 -21.62
C ALA A 272 -2.62 -0.12 -21.46
N GLU A 273 -3.03 -0.99 -20.55
CA GLU A 273 -4.42 -1.04 -20.09
C GLU A 273 -4.60 0.03 -19.02
N TYR A 274 -5.64 0.83 -19.15
CA TYR A 274 -5.98 1.88 -18.20
C TYR A 274 -7.09 1.39 -17.28
N ALA A 275 -6.72 1.03 -16.05
CA ALA A 275 -7.65 0.72 -14.98
C ALA A 275 -8.49 1.95 -14.59
N CYS A 276 -7.88 3.14 -14.62
CA CYS A 276 -8.57 4.40 -14.45
C CYS A 276 -7.82 5.52 -15.19
N ARG A 277 -8.56 6.43 -15.83
CA ARG A 277 -8.00 7.65 -16.42
C ARG A 277 -8.07 8.77 -15.41
N ILE A 278 -6.92 9.33 -15.05
CA ILE A 278 -6.80 10.34 -13.99
C ILE A 278 -5.84 11.42 -14.51
N PRO A 279 -6.27 12.65 -14.76
CA PRO A 279 -5.41 13.66 -15.36
C PRO A 279 -4.31 14.13 -14.39
N GLN A 280 -3.27 14.78 -14.94
CA GLN A 280 -2.30 15.53 -14.15
C GLN A 280 -3.00 16.60 -13.29
N ASN A 281 -2.32 17.10 -12.25
CA ASN A 281 -2.84 18.07 -11.28
C ASN A 281 -4.06 17.60 -10.47
N SER A 282 -4.28 16.28 -10.41
CA SER A 282 -5.35 15.67 -9.61
C SER A 282 -4.89 15.25 -8.22
N GLU A 283 -3.71 15.67 -7.76
CA GLU A 283 -3.13 15.15 -6.50
C GLU A 283 -3.02 13.62 -6.45
N LEU A 284 -2.92 12.99 -7.63
CA LEU A 284 -2.71 11.55 -7.75
C LEU A 284 -1.34 11.22 -7.17
N ILE A 285 -1.30 10.34 -6.18
CA ILE A 285 -0.05 9.86 -5.60
C ILE A 285 0.51 8.66 -6.37
N ASN A 286 1.82 8.48 -6.28
CA ASN A 286 2.58 7.36 -6.83
C ASN A 286 3.04 6.38 -5.73
N GLN A 287 3.42 5.16 -6.13
CA GLN A 287 3.95 4.11 -5.25
C GLN A 287 3.04 3.81 -4.06
N THR A 288 1.87 3.25 -4.33
CA THR A 288 0.92 2.86 -3.29
C THR A 288 0.98 1.35 -3.09
N SER A 289 -0.16 0.66 -3.16
CA SER A 289 -0.21 -0.78 -3.04
C SER A 289 -1.40 -1.35 -3.80
N MET A 290 -1.34 -2.66 -4.00
CA MET A 290 -2.41 -3.43 -4.58
C MET A 290 -2.54 -4.78 -3.88
N SER A 291 -3.67 -5.44 -4.11
CA SER A 291 -3.96 -6.80 -3.64
C SER A 291 -4.79 -7.51 -4.70
N ALA A 292 -5.11 -8.79 -4.45
CA ALA A 292 -6.03 -9.55 -5.25
C ALA A 292 -6.89 -10.45 -4.35
N ASP A 293 -8.13 -10.70 -4.78
CA ASP A 293 -8.96 -11.71 -4.12
C ASP A 293 -8.55 -13.14 -4.51
N SER A 294 -9.18 -14.14 -3.90
CA SER A 294 -8.92 -15.56 -4.16
C SER A 294 -9.27 -16.01 -5.59
N HIS A 295 -10.03 -15.20 -6.36
CA HIS A 295 -10.33 -15.47 -7.76
C HIS A 295 -9.27 -14.86 -8.71
N GLY A 296 -8.34 -14.05 -8.19
CA GLY A 296 -7.33 -13.34 -8.96
C GLY A 296 -7.83 -12.02 -9.55
N HIS A 297 -8.86 -11.42 -8.94
CA HIS A 297 -9.32 -10.08 -9.29
C HIS A 297 -8.46 -9.01 -8.59
N PRO A 298 -7.89 -8.05 -9.33
CA PRO A 298 -7.02 -7.03 -8.75
C PRO A 298 -7.79 -5.92 -8.05
N TYR A 299 -7.22 -5.40 -6.96
CA TYR A 299 -7.65 -4.23 -6.21
C TYR A 299 -6.45 -3.31 -6.03
N ILE A 300 -6.62 -2.01 -6.26
CA ILE A 300 -5.56 -1.00 -6.20
C ILE A 300 -6.04 0.12 -5.28
N ALA A 301 -5.24 0.39 -4.25
CA ALA A 301 -5.54 1.43 -3.27
C ALA A 301 -4.67 2.65 -3.54
N THR A 302 -5.28 3.82 -3.67
CA THR A 302 -4.57 5.08 -3.90
C THR A 302 -5.43 6.27 -3.45
N TYR A 303 -5.01 7.50 -3.72
CA TYR A 303 -5.84 8.69 -3.55
C TYR A 303 -5.60 9.70 -4.68
N TRP A 304 -6.62 10.50 -4.94
CA TRP A 304 -6.58 11.68 -5.80
C TRP A 304 -7.79 12.58 -5.50
N ARG A 305 -7.75 13.78 -6.06
CA ARG A 305 -8.75 14.86 -5.94
C ARG A 305 -9.59 14.93 -7.21
N ASP A 306 -10.90 15.10 -7.06
CA ASP A 306 -11.81 15.35 -8.20
C ASP A 306 -11.62 16.76 -8.75
N SER A 307 -11.98 16.99 -10.02
CA SER A 307 -11.75 18.27 -10.69
C SER A 307 -12.50 19.44 -10.06
N ASP A 308 -13.64 19.18 -9.44
CA ASP A 308 -14.54 20.13 -8.78
C ASP A 308 -14.31 20.28 -7.26
N SER A 309 -13.32 19.57 -6.70
CA SER A 309 -13.02 19.57 -5.26
C SER A 309 -11.60 20.05 -4.97
N GLY A 310 -11.39 20.74 -3.85
CA GLY A 310 -10.05 21.07 -3.33
C GLY A 310 -9.39 19.94 -2.52
N VAL A 311 -10.11 18.84 -2.28
CA VAL A 311 -9.78 17.85 -1.25
C VAL A 311 -9.47 16.48 -1.89
N PRO A 312 -8.22 15.98 -1.78
CA PRO A 312 -7.91 14.60 -2.17
C PRO A 312 -8.67 13.60 -1.30
N GLN A 313 -9.19 12.55 -1.93
CA GLN A 313 -9.93 11.46 -1.29
C GLN A 313 -9.21 10.13 -1.53
N TYR A 314 -9.28 9.22 -0.56
CA TYR A 314 -8.89 7.83 -0.74
C TYR A 314 -9.82 7.13 -1.73
N ARG A 315 -9.22 6.26 -2.56
CA ARG A 315 -9.86 5.59 -3.68
C ARG A 315 -9.53 4.12 -3.70
N LEU A 316 -10.48 3.34 -4.18
CA LEU A 316 -10.32 1.94 -4.52
C LEU A 316 -10.64 1.75 -6.01
N VAL A 317 -9.67 1.23 -6.77
CA VAL A 317 -9.86 0.83 -8.17
C VAL A 317 -9.73 -0.68 -8.24
N TRP A 318 -10.72 -1.38 -8.78
CA TRP A 318 -10.71 -2.84 -8.81
C TRP A 318 -11.39 -3.39 -10.06
N ASN A 319 -10.99 -4.60 -10.49
CA ASN A 319 -11.59 -5.25 -11.66
C ASN A 319 -12.32 -6.51 -11.21
N ASP A 320 -13.59 -6.65 -11.54
CA ASP A 320 -14.44 -7.77 -11.09
C ASP A 320 -14.39 -9.01 -11.98
N GLY A 321 -13.41 -9.08 -12.88
CA GLY A 321 -13.26 -10.08 -13.93
C GLY A 321 -13.97 -9.69 -15.24
N ARG A 322 -14.73 -8.58 -15.25
CA ARG A 322 -15.41 -8.08 -16.45
C ARG A 322 -15.06 -6.63 -16.75
N GLN A 323 -15.07 -5.78 -15.73
CA GLN A 323 -14.83 -4.35 -15.91
C GLN A 323 -14.10 -3.75 -14.71
N TRP A 324 -13.48 -2.60 -14.95
CA TRP A 324 -12.89 -1.77 -13.90
C TRP A 324 -13.98 -0.94 -13.21
N HIS A 325 -13.87 -0.88 -11.89
CA HIS A 325 -14.68 -0.08 -10.99
C HIS A 325 -13.78 0.88 -10.25
N CYS A 326 -14.29 2.07 -9.94
CA CYS A 326 -13.57 3.11 -9.22
C CYS A 326 -14.50 3.73 -8.19
N GLU A 327 -14.04 3.83 -6.95
CA GLU A 327 -14.86 4.29 -5.83
C GLU A 327 -14.06 5.18 -4.87
N THR A 328 -14.75 6.17 -4.31
CA THR A 328 -14.27 6.97 -3.18
C THR A 328 -14.57 6.25 -1.87
N VAL A 329 -13.54 5.94 -1.09
CA VAL A 329 -13.71 5.20 0.19
C VAL A 329 -13.74 6.12 1.41
N SER A 330 -13.35 7.39 1.25
CA SER A 330 -13.30 8.40 2.32
C SER A 330 -14.28 9.54 2.09
N SER A 331 -14.56 10.29 3.17
CA SER A 331 -15.31 11.54 3.16
C SER A 331 -14.50 12.66 3.83
N ARG A 332 -13.28 12.91 3.32
CA ARG A 332 -12.36 13.92 3.87
C ARG A 332 -12.84 15.35 3.59
N HIS A 333 -12.38 16.30 4.40
CA HIS A 333 -12.74 17.72 4.28
C HIS A 333 -11.54 18.68 4.16
N THR A 334 -10.33 18.21 4.46
CA THR A 334 -9.12 19.02 4.60
C THR A 334 -8.31 18.98 3.30
N PRO A 335 -8.18 20.11 2.60
CA PRO A 335 -7.41 20.18 1.36
C PRO A 335 -5.91 20.04 1.64
N PHE A 336 -5.19 19.47 0.67
CA PHE A 336 -3.74 19.54 0.60
C PHE A 336 -3.29 19.42 -0.85
N THR A 337 -2.03 19.76 -1.11
CA THR A 337 -1.42 19.67 -2.44
C THR A 337 -0.09 18.93 -2.37
N LEU A 338 0.11 18.00 -3.30
CA LEU A 338 1.38 17.33 -3.51
C LEU A 338 2.38 18.26 -4.23
N LYS A 339 1.90 19.21 -5.04
CA LYS A 339 2.70 20.06 -5.95
C LYS A 339 4.11 20.42 -5.46
N GLY A 340 5.10 20.24 -6.33
CA GLY A 340 6.52 20.45 -6.03
C GLY A 340 7.33 19.16 -6.11
N GLY A 341 8.54 19.17 -5.53
CA GLY A 341 9.41 18.00 -5.48
C GLY A 341 9.93 17.69 -4.07
N GLY A 342 10.67 16.59 -3.98
CA GLY A 342 11.21 16.06 -2.72
C GLY A 342 10.18 15.33 -1.87
N THR A 343 10.67 14.64 -0.83
CA THR A 343 9.82 13.99 0.18
C THR A 343 9.03 15.03 0.97
N LYS A 344 7.76 14.79 1.23
CA LYS A 344 6.90 15.66 2.05
C LYS A 344 6.28 14.89 3.21
N MET A 345 6.02 15.58 4.32
CA MET A 345 5.07 15.10 5.31
C MET A 345 3.64 15.27 4.76
N ILE A 346 3.18 14.27 4.01
CA ILE A 346 1.82 14.30 3.46
C ILE A 346 0.81 14.09 4.60
N PRO A 347 -0.28 14.89 4.68
CA PRO A 347 -1.27 14.79 5.77
C PRO A 347 -2.00 13.44 5.83
N ILE A 348 -1.93 12.65 4.76
CA ILE A 348 -2.50 11.31 4.68
C ILE A 348 -1.44 10.31 4.20
N ALA A 349 -1.50 9.08 4.71
CA ALA A 349 -0.61 8.00 4.29
C ALA A 349 -1.06 7.38 2.97
N ARG A 350 -0.11 6.89 2.17
CA ARG A 350 -0.45 5.97 1.08
C ARG A 350 -1.01 4.66 1.65
N PRO A 351 -2.06 4.08 1.05
CA PRO A 351 -2.82 3.02 1.69
C PRO A 351 -2.27 1.60 1.44
N ARG A 352 -2.65 0.66 2.32
CA ARG A 352 -2.61 -0.80 2.09
C ARG A 352 -4.01 -1.37 2.08
N ILE A 353 -4.20 -2.48 1.37
CA ILE A 353 -5.48 -3.18 1.34
C ILE A 353 -5.29 -4.68 1.47
N VAL A 354 -6.28 -5.32 2.08
CA VAL A 354 -6.44 -6.76 2.06
C VAL A 354 -7.89 -7.13 1.76
N VAL A 355 -8.09 -8.21 1.01
CA VAL A 355 -9.41 -8.62 0.50
C VAL A 355 -9.71 -10.06 0.87
N ASP A 356 -10.95 -10.31 1.30
CA ASP A 356 -11.47 -11.64 1.67
C ASP A 356 -12.86 -11.83 1.07
N GLY A 357 -12.92 -12.49 -0.09
CA GLY A 357 -14.11 -12.55 -0.92
C GLY A 357 -14.55 -11.15 -1.35
N ARG A 358 -15.69 -10.67 -0.84
CA ARG A 358 -16.19 -9.30 -1.11
C ARG A 358 -15.85 -8.30 0.00
N ARG A 359 -15.24 -8.76 1.10
CA ARG A 359 -14.85 -7.90 2.22
C ARG A 359 -13.54 -7.21 1.88
N VAL A 360 -13.47 -5.91 2.13
CA VAL A 360 -12.25 -5.12 1.92
C VAL A 360 -11.90 -4.41 3.21
N TYR A 361 -10.63 -4.53 3.61
CA TYR A 361 -10.04 -3.78 4.72
C TYR A 361 -8.99 -2.85 4.11
N TYR A 362 -9.22 -1.56 4.22
CA TYR A 362 -8.44 -0.49 3.59
C TYR A 362 -7.75 0.33 4.67
N LEU A 363 -6.44 0.16 4.77
CA LEU A 363 -5.61 0.67 5.85
C LEU A 363 -5.00 2.01 5.45
N PHE A 364 -5.05 2.96 6.37
CA PHE A 364 -4.59 4.31 6.13
C PHE A 364 -4.21 5.03 7.43
N ARG A 365 -3.77 6.28 7.29
CA ARG A 365 -3.56 7.25 8.38
C ARG A 365 -3.92 8.62 7.85
N ASP A 366 -4.62 9.43 8.64
CA ASP A 366 -5.07 10.75 8.24
C ASP A 366 -5.01 11.75 9.41
N VAL A 367 -4.54 12.98 9.15
CA VAL A 367 -4.55 14.07 10.15
C VAL A 367 -5.95 14.40 10.67
N GLU A 368 -7.00 14.21 9.86
CA GLU A 368 -8.40 14.42 10.29
C GLU A 368 -8.82 13.45 11.39
N ARG A 369 -8.08 12.35 11.52
CA ARG A 369 -8.30 11.29 12.52
C ARG A 369 -7.20 11.28 13.57
N GLY A 370 -6.53 12.41 13.79
CA GLY A 370 -5.43 12.52 14.74
C GLY A 370 -4.18 11.75 14.34
N SER A 371 -4.00 11.41 13.06
CA SER A 371 -2.89 10.59 12.56
C SER A 371 -2.77 9.21 13.23
N CYS A 372 -3.89 8.64 13.69
CA CYS A 372 -3.96 7.26 14.15
C CYS A 372 -3.81 6.26 12.98
N VAL A 373 -3.53 5.00 13.32
CA VAL A 373 -3.73 3.89 12.38
C VAL A 373 -5.23 3.73 12.20
N SER A 374 -5.71 3.86 10.97
CA SER A 374 -7.15 3.85 10.67
C SER A 374 -7.45 2.85 9.56
N MET A 375 -8.72 2.46 9.48
CA MET A 375 -9.21 1.51 8.48
C MET A 375 -10.59 1.92 7.96
N PHE A 376 -10.76 1.94 6.65
CA PHE A 376 -12.06 1.81 6.02
C PHE A 376 -12.36 0.33 5.81
N TYR A 377 -13.58 -0.09 6.15
CA TYR A 377 -13.99 -1.48 5.99
C TYR A 377 -15.37 -1.58 5.34
N THR A 378 -15.53 -2.55 4.45
CA THR A 378 -16.83 -2.93 3.91
C THR A 378 -16.99 -4.46 3.91
N ARG A 379 -18.20 -4.93 4.19
CA ARG A 379 -18.56 -6.35 4.09
C ARG A 379 -18.73 -6.80 2.64
N ASN A 380 -19.01 -5.86 1.75
CA ASN A 380 -19.24 -6.12 0.35
C ASN A 380 -18.92 -4.88 -0.49
N VAL A 381 -17.77 -4.90 -1.16
CA VAL A 381 -17.31 -3.81 -2.03
C VAL A 381 -18.34 -3.39 -3.10
N LYS A 382 -19.23 -4.30 -3.52
CA LYS A 382 -20.30 -3.99 -4.50
C LYS A 382 -21.46 -3.17 -3.93
N ARG A 383 -21.52 -2.94 -2.62
CA ARG A 383 -22.58 -2.17 -1.96
C ARG A 383 -22.21 -0.71 -1.71
N HIS A 384 -20.94 -0.34 -1.83
CA HIS A 384 -20.45 1.01 -1.57
C HIS A 384 -20.76 1.54 -0.15
N GLU A 385 -20.86 0.62 0.81
CA GLU A 385 -21.14 0.91 2.22
C GLU A 385 -19.84 0.75 3.02
N TRP A 386 -19.19 1.87 3.34
CA TRP A 386 -17.95 1.91 4.12
C TRP A 386 -18.20 2.31 5.57
N GLN A 387 -17.52 1.62 6.47
CA GLN A 387 -17.38 1.99 7.86
C GLN A 387 -15.93 2.42 8.11
N THR A 388 -15.71 3.25 9.12
CA THR A 388 -14.37 3.70 9.50
C THR A 388 -14.11 3.35 10.96
N ALA A 389 -12.90 2.87 11.25
CA ALA A 389 -12.42 2.63 12.60
C ALA A 389 -10.99 3.12 12.76
N ASP A 390 -10.64 3.57 13.97
CA ASP A 390 -9.25 3.76 14.38
C ASP A 390 -8.80 2.52 15.13
N LEU A 391 -7.63 1.99 14.75
CA LEU A 391 -7.02 0.78 15.29
C LEU A 391 -5.97 1.11 16.38
N THR A 392 -5.63 2.39 16.52
CA THR A 392 -4.82 2.93 17.62
C THR A 392 -5.53 4.14 18.22
N ASP A 393 -5.32 4.35 19.51
CA ASP A 393 -5.76 5.54 20.26
C ASP A 393 -4.66 6.60 20.38
N PHE A 394 -3.51 6.37 19.74
CA PHE A 394 -2.37 7.29 19.66
C PHE A 394 -1.96 7.60 18.21
N PRO A 395 -1.35 8.77 17.98
CA PRO A 395 -0.85 9.15 16.66
C PRO A 395 0.41 8.36 16.27
N VAL A 396 0.49 7.97 15.01
CA VAL A 396 1.69 7.38 14.37
C VAL A 396 2.33 8.31 13.33
N ASN A 397 1.79 9.53 13.20
CA ASN A 397 2.37 10.68 12.49
C ASN A 397 2.76 10.38 11.04
N ALA A 398 4.05 10.25 10.70
CA ALA A 398 4.49 10.04 9.33
C ALA A 398 4.36 8.58 8.85
N TRP A 399 3.85 7.69 9.69
CA TRP A 399 3.63 6.28 9.38
C TRP A 399 2.73 6.07 8.16
N GLU A 400 3.09 5.07 7.36
CA GLU A 400 2.28 4.48 6.32
C GLU A 400 2.19 2.96 6.52
N PRO A 401 1.05 2.34 6.18
CA PRO A 401 0.81 0.93 6.44
C PRO A 401 1.72 0.00 5.64
N THR A 402 2.20 -1.03 6.33
CA THR A 402 2.71 -2.28 5.76
C THR A 402 2.16 -3.43 6.60
N HIS A 403 1.96 -4.59 6.00
CA HIS A 403 1.33 -5.73 6.67
C HIS A 403 2.00 -7.04 6.27
N ASP A 404 1.76 -8.08 7.07
CA ASP A 404 2.21 -9.44 6.77
C ASP A 404 1.36 -10.05 5.63
N THR A 405 1.85 -9.91 4.40
CA THR A 405 1.14 -10.39 3.19
C THR A 405 0.91 -11.89 3.22
N GLU A 406 1.91 -12.65 3.68
CA GLU A 406 1.86 -14.11 3.64
C GLU A 406 0.99 -14.68 4.76
N LEU A 407 0.92 -14.00 5.91
CA LEU A 407 -0.06 -14.33 6.96
C LEU A 407 -1.50 -14.07 6.49
N TRP A 408 -1.74 -12.99 5.74
CA TRP A 408 -3.06 -12.73 5.18
C TRP A 408 -3.48 -13.82 4.18
N LYS A 409 -2.59 -14.16 3.24
CA LYS A 409 -2.85 -15.20 2.24
C LYS A 409 -3.14 -16.54 2.91
N SER A 410 -2.27 -16.98 3.82
CA SER A 410 -2.33 -18.32 4.42
C SER A 410 -3.37 -18.49 5.53
N ARG A 411 -3.62 -17.46 6.35
CA ARG A 411 -4.45 -17.58 7.56
C ARG A 411 -5.51 -16.50 7.70
N LYS A 412 -5.58 -15.55 6.75
CA LYS A 412 -6.58 -14.46 6.77
C LYS A 412 -6.50 -13.65 8.07
N ARG A 413 -5.31 -13.54 8.67
CA ARG A 413 -5.04 -12.68 9.84
C ARG A 413 -4.31 -11.42 9.39
N LEU A 414 -4.74 -10.27 9.90
CA LEU A 414 -4.17 -8.99 9.52
C LEU A 414 -3.24 -8.49 10.62
N HIS A 415 -1.93 -8.57 10.37
CA HIS A 415 -0.90 -8.06 11.27
C HIS A 415 -0.19 -6.89 10.58
N LEU A 416 -0.15 -5.73 11.25
CA LEU A 416 0.45 -4.51 10.72
C LEU A 416 1.77 -4.19 11.42
N PHE A 417 2.76 -3.71 10.67
CA PHE A 417 3.92 -3.05 11.26
C PHE A 417 3.50 -1.64 11.70
N VAL A 418 3.61 -1.33 12.99
CA VAL A 418 3.21 -0.02 13.54
C VAL A 418 4.37 0.60 14.32
N GLN A 419 4.69 1.85 14.03
CA GLN A 419 5.70 2.62 14.74
C GLN A 419 5.35 4.11 14.58
N ASP A 420 5.47 4.90 15.66
CA ASP A 420 5.43 6.35 15.54
C ASP A 420 6.73 6.87 14.90
N THR A 421 6.61 7.49 13.73
CA THR A 421 7.72 8.07 12.98
C THR A 421 7.42 9.50 12.57
N ARG A 422 8.47 10.30 12.41
CA ARG A 422 8.39 11.68 11.94
C ARG A 422 8.96 11.77 10.54
N GLN A 423 8.66 12.83 9.81
CA GLN A 423 9.26 13.12 8.52
C GLN A 423 9.30 14.63 8.35
N GLY A 424 10.48 15.20 8.08
CA GLY A 424 10.59 16.57 7.62
C GLY A 424 10.46 16.63 6.10
N ASP A 425 10.05 17.79 5.59
CA ASP A 425 10.04 18.04 4.14
C ASP A 425 11.47 18.10 3.58
N GLY A 426 11.65 17.63 2.34
CA GLY A 426 12.93 17.58 1.64
C GLY A 426 13.96 16.70 2.34
N GLU A 427 13.56 15.48 2.75
CA GLU A 427 14.44 14.49 3.41
C GLU A 427 15.05 14.98 4.74
N ARG A 428 14.43 15.98 5.37
CA ARG A 428 14.89 16.48 6.67
C ARG A 428 14.48 15.54 7.81
N THR A 429 15.38 15.40 8.77
CA THR A 429 15.11 14.67 10.02
C THR A 429 14.41 15.56 11.05
N VAL A 430 13.53 14.98 11.86
CA VAL A 430 12.96 15.62 13.05
C VAL A 430 13.60 15.06 14.30
N SER A 431 13.98 15.91 15.27
CA SER A 431 14.55 15.43 16.53
C SER A 431 13.49 14.72 17.37
N VAL A 432 13.64 13.41 17.52
CA VAL A 432 12.82 12.57 18.40
C VAL A 432 13.65 11.36 18.83
N GLU A 433 13.35 10.84 20.01
CA GLU A 433 13.92 9.57 20.48
C GLU A 433 13.36 8.37 19.68
N PRO A 434 14.10 7.27 19.57
CA PRO A 434 13.61 6.02 18.99
C PRO A 434 12.27 5.58 19.62
N GLN A 435 11.23 5.39 18.79
CA GLN A 435 9.91 4.98 19.26
C GLN A 435 9.75 3.45 19.21
N PRO A 436 8.86 2.88 20.05
CA PRO A 436 8.56 1.46 19.99
C PRO A 436 7.98 1.05 18.64
N VAL A 437 8.46 -0.08 18.12
CA VAL A 437 7.92 -0.85 17.02
C VAL A 437 6.96 -1.89 17.59
N TYR A 438 5.78 -1.99 16.99
CA TYR A 438 4.75 -2.96 17.32
C TYR A 438 4.36 -3.79 16.10
N VAL A 439 3.86 -4.99 16.37
CA VAL A 439 2.93 -5.67 15.47
C VAL A 439 1.52 -5.49 16.03
N LEU A 440 0.67 -4.80 15.27
CA LEU A 440 -0.76 -4.67 15.59
C LEU A 440 -1.52 -5.84 14.96
N GLU A 441 -2.05 -6.73 15.81
CA GLU A 441 -2.90 -7.85 15.41
C GLU A 441 -4.36 -7.38 15.40
N VAL A 442 -4.92 -7.16 14.21
CA VAL A 442 -6.28 -6.60 14.05
C VAL A 442 -7.33 -7.69 14.25
N GLU A 443 -8.28 -7.48 15.17
CA GLU A 443 -9.42 -8.37 15.36
C GLU A 443 -10.48 -8.13 14.28
N ARG A 444 -11.05 -9.22 13.75
CA ARG A 444 -12.01 -9.21 12.63
C ARG A 444 -13.46 -9.18 13.08
#